data_AF-X1HZK0-F1
#
_entry.id   AF-X1HZK0-F1
#
_cell.length_a   1.000
_cell.length_b   1.000
_cell.length_c   1.000
_cell.angle_alpha   90.00
_cell.angle_beta   90.00
_cell.angle_gamma   90.00
#
_symmetry.space_group_name_H-M   'P 1'
#
loop_
_entity.id
_entity.type
_entity.pdbx_description
1 polymer ?
#
loop_
_entity_poly.entity_id
_entity_poly.type
_entity_poly.pdbx_seq_one_letter_code
_entity_poly.pdbx_strand_id
1 'polypeptide(L)'
;SEKELDKVLVKGSHWAIEKGYGEAADIVVTEESGCIKEANPDKVSSKAKKRGIPQLGTLGSGNHFLEIEAVDEIYDREAAMTMGIGNIGQVLVLIHTGSRGFGHQVCSDYVALLGEAVKKYGISLPDRQLACAPVQSPEGQDYLAAMACAANYAWTNRQCITHWVRESFVKVLGKSRRELGLEQVYDVAHNIAKIEEYTIDGKKLTLCVHRKGATRAFPAGHPDIPDIYRNIGQPVLIPGDMGRCSYVALGTELAMKETFGS
;
A
#
# COMPACT_ATOMS: atom_id res chain seq x y z
N SER A 1 9.85 -20.08 6.55
CA SER A 1 11.19 -19.94 7.18
C SER A 1 11.67 -18.50 7.01
N GLU A 2 12.66 -18.04 7.77
CA GLU A 2 13.20 -16.67 7.60
C GLU A 2 13.77 -16.45 6.19
N LYS A 3 14.50 -17.41 5.63
CA LYS A 3 15.02 -17.33 4.25
C LYS A 3 13.93 -17.15 3.20
N GLU A 4 12.77 -17.77 3.38
CA GLU A 4 11.66 -17.59 2.44
C GLU A 4 10.96 -16.25 2.67
N LEU A 5 10.85 -15.80 3.92
CA LEU A 5 10.35 -14.46 4.23
C LEU A 5 11.23 -13.39 3.58
N ASP A 6 12.56 -13.51 3.60
CA ASP A 6 13.44 -12.52 2.97
C ASP A 6 13.14 -12.33 1.47
N LYS A 7 12.74 -13.40 0.77
CA LYS A 7 12.26 -13.29 -0.63
C LYS A 7 10.96 -12.52 -0.73
N VAL A 8 10.01 -12.73 0.18
CA VAL A 8 8.78 -11.95 0.29
C VAL A 8 9.12 -10.47 0.48
N LEU A 9 10.03 -10.16 1.39
CA LEU A 9 10.42 -8.78 1.73
C LEU A 9 11.08 -8.03 0.57
N VAL A 10 11.78 -8.73 -0.32
CA VAL A 10 12.46 -8.12 -1.47
C VAL A 10 11.56 -8.05 -2.70
N LYS A 11 10.69 -9.04 -2.92
CA LYS A 11 9.90 -9.14 -4.15
C LYS A 11 8.48 -8.60 -4.04
N GLY A 12 7.95 -8.42 -2.83
CA GLY A 12 6.58 -7.93 -2.62
C GLY A 12 5.54 -8.80 -3.34
N SER A 13 4.57 -8.19 -4.01
CA SER A 13 3.52 -8.91 -4.74
C SER A 13 4.07 -9.87 -5.81
N HIS A 14 5.25 -9.60 -6.39
CA HIS A 14 5.84 -10.50 -7.37
C HIS A 14 6.15 -11.89 -6.80
N TRP A 15 6.53 -11.99 -5.53
CA TRP A 15 6.70 -13.31 -4.89
C TRP A 15 5.37 -14.08 -4.84
N ALA A 16 4.26 -13.40 -4.56
CA ALA A 16 2.95 -14.04 -4.52
C ALA A 16 2.58 -14.59 -5.90
N ILE A 17 2.78 -13.81 -6.97
CA ILE A 17 2.56 -14.26 -8.35
C ILE A 17 3.44 -15.47 -8.71
N GLU A 18 4.73 -15.44 -8.38
CA GLU A 18 5.67 -16.56 -8.61
C GLU A 18 5.23 -17.85 -7.89
N LYS A 19 4.47 -17.73 -6.79
CA LYS A 19 3.93 -18.84 -6.02
C LYS A 19 2.51 -19.24 -6.44
N GLY A 20 1.94 -18.60 -7.45
CA GLY A 20 0.60 -18.88 -7.97
C GLY A 20 -0.54 -18.10 -7.29
N TYR A 21 -0.22 -17.13 -6.43
CA TYR A 21 -1.22 -16.29 -5.75
C TYR A 21 -1.57 -15.05 -6.59
N GLY A 22 -2.45 -15.23 -7.58
CA GLY A 22 -2.97 -14.17 -8.43
C GLY A 22 -2.32 -14.11 -9.81
N GLU A 23 -2.40 -12.96 -10.48
CA GLU A 23 -1.97 -12.82 -11.88
C GLU A 23 -1.07 -11.60 -12.11
N ALA A 24 -0.28 -11.63 -13.20
CA ALA A 24 0.62 -10.54 -13.56
C ALA A 24 -0.11 -9.20 -13.77
N ALA A 25 -1.38 -9.23 -14.17
CA ALA A 25 -2.20 -8.02 -14.33
C ALA A 25 -2.44 -7.30 -12.99
N ASP A 26 -2.45 -8.02 -11.85
CA ASP A 26 -2.65 -7.42 -10.53
C ASP A 26 -1.50 -6.46 -10.16
N ILE A 27 -0.28 -6.80 -10.57
CA ILE A 27 0.92 -6.00 -10.36
C ILE A 27 0.78 -4.63 -11.03
N VAL A 28 0.24 -4.59 -12.26
CA VAL A 28 0.11 -3.36 -13.05
C VAL A 28 -0.75 -2.32 -12.33
N VAL A 29 -1.76 -2.77 -11.59
CA VAL A 29 -2.71 -1.92 -10.85
C VAL A 29 -2.44 -1.88 -9.34
N THR A 30 -1.20 -2.19 -8.94
CA THR A 30 -0.76 -2.04 -7.55
C THR A 30 0.20 -0.86 -7.46
N GLU A 31 0.02 0.01 -6.47
CA GLU A 31 0.97 1.08 -6.17
C GLU A 31 2.41 0.53 -6.04
N GLU A 32 3.39 1.22 -6.64
CA GLU A 32 4.78 0.73 -6.77
C GLU A 32 4.94 -0.62 -7.47
N SER A 33 3.96 -1.05 -8.30
CA SER A 33 3.91 -2.42 -8.80
C SER A 33 3.96 -3.47 -7.68
N GLY A 34 3.51 -3.11 -6.48
CA GLY A 34 3.54 -3.97 -5.29
C GLY A 34 4.93 -4.27 -4.75
N CYS A 35 5.95 -3.47 -5.10
CA CYS A 35 7.32 -3.69 -4.66
C CYS A 35 8.19 -2.41 -4.64
N ILE A 36 8.67 -2.03 -3.46
CA ILE A 36 9.74 -1.03 -3.29
C ILE A 36 11.09 -1.74 -3.32
N LYS A 37 11.98 -1.31 -4.21
CA LYS A 37 13.25 -2.00 -4.54
C LYS A 37 14.33 -1.81 -3.47
N GLU A 38 14.23 -0.72 -2.71
CA GLU A 38 15.15 -0.33 -1.65
C GLU A 38 14.99 -1.19 -0.38
N ALA A 39 14.07 -2.15 -0.39
CA ALA A 39 13.85 -3.10 0.69
C ALA A 39 15.11 -3.91 1.02
N ASN A 40 15.55 -3.85 2.27
CA ASN A 40 16.71 -4.60 2.75
C ASN A 40 16.36 -5.46 3.98
N PRO A 41 16.24 -6.80 3.83
CA PRO A 41 15.93 -7.71 4.92
C PRO A 41 16.97 -7.76 6.06
N ASP A 42 18.20 -7.29 5.84
CA ASP A 42 19.23 -7.21 6.88
C ASP A 42 18.95 -6.08 7.87
N LYS A 43 18.12 -5.11 7.48
CA LYS A 43 17.68 -3.99 8.32
C LYS A 43 16.44 -4.31 9.14
N VAL A 44 15.98 -5.56 9.09
CA VAL A 44 14.79 -6.05 9.79
C VAL A 44 15.21 -7.01 10.91
N SER A 45 14.73 -6.76 12.13
CA SER A 45 15.05 -7.60 13.28
C SER A 45 14.52 -9.03 13.15
N SER A 46 15.21 -9.99 13.76
CA SER A 46 14.74 -11.38 13.85
C SER A 46 13.38 -11.48 14.55
N LYS A 47 13.09 -10.58 15.50
CA LYS A 47 11.80 -10.49 16.18
C LYS A 47 10.68 -10.11 15.21
N ALA A 48 10.90 -9.13 14.34
CA ALA A 48 9.94 -8.75 13.31
C ALA A 48 9.67 -9.92 12.35
N LYS A 49 10.73 -10.59 11.86
CA LYS A 49 10.61 -11.77 11.00
C LYS A 49 9.81 -12.89 11.66
N LYS A 50 10.15 -13.26 12.91
CA LYS A 50 9.42 -14.30 13.67
C LYS A 50 7.94 -13.98 13.89
N ARG A 51 7.60 -12.69 14.13
CA ARG A 51 6.19 -12.25 14.23
C ARG A 51 5.47 -12.28 12.88
N GLY A 52 6.17 -11.99 11.80
CA GLY A 52 5.60 -11.93 10.45
C GLY A 52 5.34 -13.29 9.80
N ILE A 53 6.24 -14.27 9.98
CA ILE A 53 6.13 -15.58 9.34
C ILE A 53 4.73 -16.23 9.49
N PRO A 54 4.14 -16.33 10.69
CA PRO A 54 2.86 -17.01 10.85
C PRO A 54 1.63 -16.18 10.42
N GLN A 55 1.82 -14.92 10.01
CA GLN A 55 0.72 -13.99 9.75
C GLN A 55 0.55 -13.62 8.27
N LEU A 56 1.43 -14.08 7.39
CA LEU A 56 1.34 -13.78 5.97
C LEU A 56 0.09 -14.44 5.38
N GLY A 57 -0.70 -13.68 4.63
CA GLY A 57 -2.00 -14.09 4.14
C GLY A 57 -3.10 -14.06 5.21
N THR A 58 -3.10 -13.06 6.09
CA THR A 58 -4.17 -12.89 7.08
C THR A 58 -4.67 -11.45 7.12
N LEU A 59 -5.94 -11.26 7.48
CA LEU A 59 -6.51 -9.92 7.66
C LEU A 59 -5.96 -9.27 8.95
N GLY A 60 -6.13 -9.97 10.06
CA GLY A 60 -5.82 -9.47 11.39
C GLY A 60 -7.00 -8.98 12.20
N SER A 61 -6.68 -8.08 13.12
CA SER A 61 -7.61 -7.40 14.03
C SER A 61 -7.51 -5.89 13.86
N GLY A 62 -8.35 -5.16 14.59
CA GLY A 62 -8.45 -3.70 14.51
C GLY A 62 -9.46 -3.30 13.43
N ASN A 63 -9.15 -2.25 12.68
CA ASN A 63 -9.93 -1.78 11.54
C ASN A 63 -9.62 -2.54 10.23
N HIS A 64 -9.07 -3.76 10.32
CA HIS A 64 -8.79 -4.59 9.16
C HIS A 64 -9.98 -5.49 8.83
N PHE A 65 -10.38 -5.50 7.56
CA PHE A 65 -11.58 -6.20 7.11
C PHE A 65 -11.47 -6.65 5.65
N LEU A 66 -12.41 -7.51 5.28
CA LEU A 66 -12.71 -7.90 3.91
C LEU A 66 -14.22 -7.74 3.76
N GLU A 67 -14.64 -6.85 2.87
CA GLU A 67 -16.06 -6.54 2.65
C GLU A 67 -16.45 -6.81 1.21
N ILE A 68 -17.65 -7.36 1.04
CA ILE A 68 -18.32 -7.48 -0.25
C ILE A 68 -19.31 -6.33 -0.30
N GLU A 69 -19.04 -5.38 -1.18
CA GLU A 69 -19.78 -4.12 -1.29
C GLU A 69 -20.54 -4.08 -2.62
N ALA A 70 -21.58 -3.26 -2.69
CA ALA A 70 -22.29 -2.97 -3.92
C ALA A 70 -22.16 -1.48 -4.25
N VAL A 71 -21.91 -1.17 -5.53
CA VAL A 71 -21.85 0.21 -6.02
C VAL A 71 -23.24 0.84 -5.89
N ASP A 72 -23.39 1.82 -5.01
CA ASP A 72 -24.66 2.51 -4.80
C ASP A 72 -24.84 3.71 -5.75
N GLU A 73 -23.76 4.46 -5.98
CA GLU A 73 -23.77 5.67 -6.81
C GLU A 73 -22.51 5.78 -7.68
N ILE A 74 -22.64 6.39 -8.87
CA ILE A 74 -21.54 6.68 -9.79
C ILE A 74 -21.58 8.17 -10.14
N TYR A 75 -20.57 8.92 -9.68
CA TYR A 75 -20.46 10.37 -9.91
C TYR A 75 -19.76 10.72 -11.22
N ASP A 76 -18.78 9.93 -11.62
CA ASP A 76 -18.05 10.05 -12.89
C ASP A 76 -18.14 8.73 -13.64
N ARG A 77 -19.00 8.68 -14.66
CA ARG A 77 -19.27 7.46 -15.41
C ARG A 77 -18.11 7.04 -16.30
N GLU A 78 -17.39 7.99 -16.89
CA GLU A 78 -16.28 7.69 -17.80
C GLU A 78 -15.13 7.07 -17.00
N ALA A 79 -14.74 7.71 -15.90
CA ALA A 79 -13.66 7.19 -15.08
C ALA A 79 -14.03 5.87 -14.38
N ALA A 80 -15.27 5.73 -13.89
CA ALA A 80 -15.74 4.47 -13.34
C ALA A 80 -15.67 3.33 -14.36
N MET A 81 -16.11 3.56 -15.61
CA MET A 81 -16.00 2.58 -16.69
C MET A 81 -14.55 2.20 -17.00
N THR A 82 -13.61 3.16 -16.98
CA THR A 82 -12.17 2.88 -17.13
C THR A 82 -11.64 1.98 -16.02
N MET A 83 -12.16 2.11 -14.80
CA MET A 83 -11.84 1.23 -13.66
C MET A 83 -12.60 -0.11 -13.67
N GLY A 84 -13.42 -0.39 -14.69
CA GLY A 84 -14.24 -1.59 -14.75
C GLY A 84 -15.49 -1.55 -13.86
N ILE A 85 -15.87 -0.36 -13.37
CA ILE A 85 -17.04 -0.11 -12.53
C ILE A 85 -18.15 0.52 -13.38
N GLY A 86 -19.05 -0.31 -13.92
CA GLY A 86 -19.98 0.12 -14.96
C GLY A 86 -21.43 0.32 -14.52
N ASN A 87 -21.83 -0.29 -13.41
CA ASN A 87 -23.25 -0.36 -13.03
C ASN A 87 -23.47 -0.14 -11.54
N ILE A 88 -24.55 0.58 -11.22
CA ILE A 88 -25.14 0.55 -9.87
C ILE A 88 -25.57 -0.89 -9.57
N GLY A 89 -25.27 -1.35 -8.36
CA GLY A 89 -25.45 -2.72 -7.91
C GLY A 89 -24.30 -3.67 -8.30
N GLN A 90 -23.27 -3.22 -9.02
CA GLN A 90 -22.08 -4.03 -9.26
C GLN A 90 -21.40 -4.38 -7.94
N VAL A 91 -21.07 -5.66 -7.76
CA VAL A 91 -20.41 -6.16 -6.56
C VAL A 91 -18.90 -5.94 -6.68
N LEU A 92 -18.31 -5.34 -5.64
CA LEU A 92 -16.88 -5.17 -5.45
C LEU A 92 -16.44 -5.86 -4.16
N VAL A 93 -15.13 -6.12 -4.04
CA VAL A 93 -14.54 -6.65 -2.81
C VAL A 93 -13.43 -5.71 -2.35
N LEU A 94 -13.55 -5.19 -1.13
CA LEU A 94 -12.58 -4.32 -0.51
C LEU A 94 -11.76 -5.10 0.51
N ILE A 95 -10.43 -5.08 0.36
CA ILE A 95 -9.49 -5.73 1.28
C ILE A 95 -8.72 -4.65 2.02
N HIS A 96 -9.00 -4.48 3.32
CA HIS A 96 -8.30 -3.54 4.18
C HIS A 96 -7.38 -4.31 5.14
N THR A 97 -6.10 -4.40 4.81
CA THR A 97 -5.06 -4.93 5.70
C THR A 97 -3.68 -4.39 5.35
N GLY A 98 -2.70 -4.62 6.23
CA GLY A 98 -1.34 -4.13 6.08
C GLY A 98 -0.29 -5.18 6.43
N SER A 99 0.85 -4.69 6.92
CA SER A 99 2.06 -5.47 7.22
C SER A 99 1.97 -6.34 8.48
N ARG A 100 0.77 -6.53 9.04
CA ARG A 100 0.51 -7.35 10.23
C ARG A 100 1.44 -7.00 11.41
N GLY A 101 1.72 -7.97 12.27
CA GLY A 101 2.69 -7.82 13.37
C GLY A 101 4.13 -7.60 12.92
N PHE A 102 4.45 -7.88 11.65
CA PHE A 102 5.77 -7.64 11.06
C PHE A 102 6.11 -6.15 11.04
N GLY A 103 5.32 -5.34 10.33
CA GLY A 103 5.61 -3.90 10.22
C GLY A 103 5.39 -3.14 11.53
N HIS A 104 4.47 -3.59 12.40
CA HIS A 104 4.37 -3.05 13.76
C HIS A 104 5.70 -3.23 14.52
N GLN A 105 6.32 -4.42 14.42
CA GLN A 105 7.60 -4.66 15.09
C GLN A 105 8.72 -3.83 14.49
N VAL A 106 8.78 -3.70 13.15
CA VAL A 106 9.74 -2.80 12.47
C VAL A 106 9.59 -1.37 13.02
N CYS A 107 8.37 -0.83 13.06
CA CYS A 107 8.12 0.49 13.62
C CYS A 107 8.58 0.61 15.09
N SER A 108 8.26 -0.38 15.93
CA SER A 108 8.69 -0.38 17.34
C SER A 108 10.21 -0.38 17.50
N ASP A 109 10.91 -1.16 16.68
CA ASP A 109 12.36 -1.27 16.72
C ASP A 109 13.02 0.07 16.33
N TYR A 110 12.52 0.70 15.27
CA TYR A 110 13.08 1.96 14.78
C TYR A 110 12.68 3.17 15.63
N VAL A 111 11.49 3.22 16.23
CA VAL A 111 11.16 4.30 17.18
C VAL A 111 12.15 4.34 18.35
N ALA A 112 12.55 3.18 18.88
CA ALA A 112 13.55 3.10 19.95
C ALA A 112 14.93 3.62 19.46
N LEU A 113 15.36 3.19 18.27
CA LEU A 113 16.63 3.60 17.67
C LEU A 113 16.66 5.10 17.33
N LEU A 114 15.58 5.63 16.77
CA LEU A 114 15.42 7.04 16.43
C LEU A 114 15.40 7.92 17.69
N GLY A 115 14.90 7.41 18.81
CA GLY A 115 14.97 8.11 20.10
C GLY A 115 16.41 8.40 20.54
N GLU A 116 17.36 7.51 20.24
CA GLU A 116 18.80 7.77 20.47
C GLU A 116 19.41 8.64 19.36
N ALA A 117 18.95 8.50 18.12
CA ALA A 117 19.39 9.35 17.01
C ALA A 117 19.08 10.84 17.26
N VAL A 118 17.92 11.16 17.84
CA VAL A 118 17.54 12.53 18.23
C VAL A 118 18.62 13.17 19.10
N LYS A 119 19.13 12.45 20.10
CA LYS A 119 20.22 12.94 20.97
C LYS A 119 21.53 13.09 20.20
N LYS A 120 21.89 12.08 19.40
CA LYS A 120 23.11 12.06 18.57
C LYS A 120 23.18 13.24 17.61
N TYR A 121 22.06 13.61 16.99
CA TYR A 121 21.97 14.68 16.01
C TYR A 121 21.55 16.03 16.60
N GLY A 122 21.37 16.12 17.93
CA GLY A 122 20.98 17.37 18.59
C GLY A 122 19.62 17.90 18.15
N ILE A 123 18.68 17.02 17.78
CA ILE A 123 17.35 17.40 17.32
C ILE A 123 16.49 17.76 18.53
N SER A 124 15.93 18.97 18.55
CA SER A 124 14.93 19.36 19.54
C SER A 124 13.54 18.91 19.08
N LEU A 125 12.84 18.16 19.92
CA LEU A 125 11.50 17.67 19.62
C LEU A 125 10.45 18.36 20.50
N PRO A 126 9.31 18.80 19.93
CA PRO A 126 8.21 19.29 20.73
C PRO A 126 7.47 18.16 21.47
N ASP A 127 7.56 16.92 20.98
CA ASP A 127 7.03 15.71 21.63
C ASP A 127 7.97 14.53 21.40
N ARG A 128 8.18 13.69 22.42
CA ARG A 128 9.04 12.49 22.33
C ARG A 128 8.55 11.48 21.28
N GLN A 129 7.26 11.43 21.00
CA GLN A 129 6.66 10.55 19.99
C GLN A 129 7.04 10.96 18.55
N LEU A 130 7.61 12.14 18.35
CA LEU A 130 8.14 12.61 17.07
C LEU A 130 9.62 12.23 16.87
N ALA A 131 10.07 11.12 17.47
CA ALA A 131 11.41 10.59 17.30
C ALA A 131 11.76 10.43 15.81
N CYS A 132 12.87 11.03 15.39
CA CYS A 132 13.26 11.11 13.99
C CYS A 132 14.78 11.14 13.83
N ALA A 133 15.24 10.98 12.59
CA ALA A 133 16.63 11.14 12.20
C ALA A 133 16.68 11.84 10.83
N PRO A 134 17.80 12.48 10.46
CA PRO A 134 17.99 12.98 9.11
C PRO A 134 17.82 11.84 8.09
N VAL A 135 17.09 12.08 7.00
CA VAL A 135 16.78 11.04 5.99
C VAL A 135 18.05 10.34 5.47
N GLN A 136 19.13 11.10 5.28
CA GLN A 136 20.41 10.61 4.76
C GLN A 136 21.33 10.02 5.84
N SER A 137 20.91 9.99 7.11
CA SER A 137 21.69 9.35 8.17
C SER A 137 21.64 7.82 8.05
N PRO A 138 22.60 7.09 8.62
CA PRO A 138 22.55 5.63 8.67
C PRO A 138 21.24 5.10 9.26
N GLU A 139 20.74 5.71 10.33
CA GLU A 139 19.48 5.37 10.99
C GLU A 139 18.26 5.63 10.09
N GLY A 140 18.26 6.75 9.36
CA GLY A 140 17.20 7.11 8.42
C GLY A 140 17.14 6.16 7.22
N GLN A 141 18.29 5.86 6.62
CA GLN A 141 18.39 4.92 5.49
C GLN A 141 18.04 3.50 5.90
N ASP A 142 18.50 3.04 7.06
CA ASP A 142 18.17 1.73 7.60
C ASP A 142 16.65 1.60 7.86
N TYR A 143 16.03 2.64 8.41
CA TYR A 143 14.58 2.67 8.62
C TYR A 143 13.82 2.61 7.30
N LEU A 144 14.19 3.43 6.31
CA LEU A 144 13.52 3.45 5.01
C LEU A 144 13.60 2.07 4.32
N ALA A 145 14.76 1.42 4.37
CA ALA A 145 14.92 0.08 3.82
C ALA A 145 14.10 -0.99 4.56
N ALA A 146 14.00 -0.89 5.89
CA ALA A 146 13.17 -1.80 6.70
C ALA A 146 11.66 -1.54 6.52
N MET A 147 11.26 -0.27 6.36
CA MET A 147 9.89 0.12 6.05
C MET A 147 9.49 -0.37 4.65
N ALA A 148 10.38 -0.28 3.67
CA ALA A 148 10.17 -0.86 2.34
C ALA A 148 9.91 -2.38 2.42
N CYS A 149 10.65 -3.12 3.27
CA CYS A 149 10.33 -4.53 3.55
C CYS A 149 8.92 -4.71 4.13
N ALA A 150 8.47 -3.82 5.02
CA ALA A 150 7.13 -3.88 5.60
C ALA A 150 6.03 -3.57 4.56
N ALA A 151 6.27 -2.62 3.66
CA ALA A 151 5.38 -2.34 2.53
C ALA A 151 5.29 -3.55 1.59
N ASN A 152 6.42 -4.13 1.20
CA ASN A 152 6.48 -5.34 0.37
C ASN A 152 5.73 -6.51 1.01
N TYR A 153 5.93 -6.74 2.31
CA TYR A 153 5.16 -7.74 3.06
C TYR A 153 3.65 -7.45 2.99
N ALA A 154 3.22 -6.20 3.14
CA ALA A 154 1.82 -5.82 3.11
C ALA A 154 1.18 -6.06 1.73
N TRP A 155 1.87 -5.72 0.65
CA TRP A 155 1.43 -6.00 -0.72
C TRP A 155 1.35 -7.50 -0.98
N THR A 156 2.35 -8.29 -0.60
CA THR A 156 2.26 -9.75 -0.66
C THR A 156 1.08 -10.30 0.14
N ASN A 157 0.84 -9.76 1.34
CA ASN A 157 -0.28 -10.17 2.18
C ASN A 157 -1.63 -9.94 1.49
N ARG A 158 -1.86 -8.75 0.94
CA ARG A 158 -3.07 -8.43 0.19
C ARG A 158 -3.19 -9.27 -1.07
N GLN A 159 -2.11 -9.48 -1.82
CA GLN A 159 -2.09 -10.31 -3.02
C GLN A 159 -2.50 -11.77 -2.74
N CYS A 160 -2.02 -12.37 -1.64
CA CYS A 160 -2.48 -13.70 -1.20
C CYS A 160 -3.98 -13.71 -0.87
N ILE A 161 -4.48 -12.67 -0.19
CA ILE A 161 -5.90 -12.54 0.16
C ILE A 161 -6.76 -12.36 -1.10
N THR A 162 -6.32 -11.55 -2.07
CA THR A 162 -6.97 -11.37 -3.38
C THR A 162 -7.13 -12.73 -4.10
N HIS A 163 -6.10 -13.58 -4.05
CA HIS A 163 -6.18 -14.93 -4.60
C HIS A 163 -7.27 -15.78 -3.92
N TRP A 164 -7.32 -15.81 -2.58
CA TRP A 164 -8.32 -16.60 -1.87
C TRP A 164 -9.74 -16.03 -1.96
N VAL A 165 -9.88 -14.71 -2.11
CA VAL A 165 -11.17 -14.08 -2.48
C VAL A 165 -11.66 -14.67 -3.80
N ARG A 166 -10.80 -14.70 -4.82
CA ARG A 166 -11.14 -15.27 -6.13
C ARG A 166 -11.54 -16.74 -6.03
N GLU A 167 -10.75 -17.55 -5.31
CA GLU A 167 -11.09 -18.97 -5.10
C GLU A 167 -12.43 -19.13 -4.37
N SER A 168 -12.71 -18.30 -3.36
CA SER A 168 -13.95 -18.35 -2.59
C SER A 168 -15.16 -18.04 -3.46
N PHE A 169 -15.10 -16.99 -4.27
CA PHE A 169 -16.17 -16.62 -5.20
C PHE A 169 -16.39 -17.70 -6.27
N VAL A 170 -15.33 -18.20 -6.89
CA VAL A 170 -15.41 -19.29 -7.89
C VAL A 170 -16.06 -20.54 -7.28
N LYS A 171 -15.64 -20.91 -6.07
CA LYS A 171 -16.19 -22.08 -5.36
C LYS A 171 -17.66 -21.93 -5.02
N VAL A 172 -18.07 -20.77 -4.49
CA VAL A 172 -19.44 -20.54 -4.01
C VAL A 172 -20.41 -20.31 -5.16
N LEU A 173 -20.00 -19.58 -6.20
CA LEU A 173 -20.88 -19.22 -7.31
C LEU A 173 -20.83 -20.23 -8.48
N GLY A 174 -19.88 -21.16 -8.47
CA GLY A 174 -19.76 -22.20 -9.51
C GLY A 174 -19.43 -21.64 -10.90
N LYS A 175 -18.88 -20.43 -10.98
CA LYS A 175 -18.50 -19.75 -12.21
C LYS A 175 -17.00 -19.54 -12.27
N SER A 176 -16.43 -19.50 -13.47
CA SER A 176 -15.02 -19.19 -13.63
C SER A 176 -14.71 -17.74 -13.23
N ARG A 177 -13.44 -17.48 -12.87
CA ARG A 177 -12.96 -16.13 -12.53
C ARG A 177 -13.30 -15.10 -13.62
N ARG A 178 -13.16 -15.50 -14.89
CA ARG A 178 -13.43 -14.67 -16.06
C ARG A 178 -14.92 -14.30 -16.18
N GLU A 179 -15.81 -15.25 -15.93
CA GLU A 179 -17.26 -14.99 -15.93
C GLU A 179 -17.70 -14.09 -14.78
N LEU A 180 -16.96 -14.11 -13.66
CA LEU A 180 -17.21 -13.27 -12.50
C LEU A 180 -16.52 -11.90 -12.58
N GLY A 181 -15.63 -11.67 -13.54
CA GLY A 181 -14.92 -10.39 -13.70
C GLY A 181 -14.11 -9.97 -12.48
N LEU A 182 -13.49 -10.92 -11.76
CA LEU A 182 -12.79 -10.66 -10.48
C LEU A 182 -11.39 -10.05 -10.70
N GLU A 183 -11.36 -8.88 -11.35
CA GLU A 183 -10.17 -8.09 -11.65
C GLU A 183 -9.87 -7.11 -10.51
N GLN A 184 -8.59 -6.84 -10.26
CA GLN A 184 -8.20 -5.84 -9.27
C GLN A 184 -8.39 -4.45 -9.87
N VAL A 185 -9.09 -3.56 -9.16
CA VAL A 185 -9.23 -2.16 -9.56
C VAL A 185 -7.95 -1.40 -9.23
N TYR A 186 -7.57 -1.38 -7.97
CA TYR A 186 -6.31 -0.78 -7.54
C TYR A 186 -5.89 -1.33 -6.17
N ASP A 187 -4.63 -1.14 -5.79
CA ASP A 187 -4.12 -1.40 -4.44
C ASP A 187 -3.22 -0.23 -4.04
N VAL A 188 -3.53 0.41 -2.91
CA VAL A 188 -2.87 1.64 -2.45
C VAL A 188 -2.56 1.59 -0.95
N ALA A 189 -1.43 2.16 -0.56
CA ALA A 189 -1.02 2.32 0.82
C ALA A 189 -1.53 3.64 1.42
N HIS A 190 -1.79 3.62 2.73
CA HIS A 190 -2.15 4.83 3.49
C HIS A 190 -1.27 5.09 4.73
N ASN A 191 -0.27 4.25 4.96
CA ASN A 191 0.71 4.34 6.03
C ASN A 191 2.08 4.02 5.44
N ILE A 192 2.73 5.03 4.88
CA ILE A 192 3.99 4.86 4.15
C ILE A 192 4.76 6.18 4.09
N ALA A 193 6.09 6.10 3.99
CA ALA A 193 6.91 7.22 3.56
C ALA A 193 7.47 6.93 2.17
N LYS A 194 7.53 7.94 1.30
CA LYS A 194 8.06 7.81 -0.05
C LYS A 194 8.99 8.95 -0.41
N ILE A 195 10.03 8.64 -1.17
CA ILE A 195 10.92 9.63 -1.76
C ILE A 195 10.31 10.05 -3.09
N GLU A 196 9.78 11.25 -3.15
CA GLU A 196 8.99 11.77 -4.28
C GLU A 196 9.52 13.16 -4.69
N GLU A 197 9.39 13.50 -5.97
CA GLU A 197 9.85 14.79 -6.51
C GLU A 197 8.69 15.77 -6.71
N TYR A 198 8.86 17.01 -6.25
CA TYR A 198 7.86 18.07 -6.36
C TYR A 198 8.48 19.37 -6.86
N THR A 199 7.67 20.23 -7.48
CA THR A 199 8.05 21.61 -7.79
C THR A 199 7.40 22.57 -6.80
N ILE A 200 8.21 23.21 -5.95
CA ILE A 200 7.76 24.18 -4.94
C ILE A 200 8.43 25.51 -5.23
N ASP A 201 7.64 26.58 -5.38
CA ASP A 201 8.12 27.92 -5.75
C ASP A 201 9.07 27.91 -6.97
N GLY A 202 8.74 27.08 -7.97
CA GLY A 202 9.52 26.92 -9.21
C GLY A 202 10.79 26.08 -9.07
N LYS A 203 11.08 25.49 -7.90
CA LYS A 203 12.25 24.64 -7.65
C LYS A 203 11.85 23.18 -7.53
N LYS A 204 12.56 22.31 -8.25
CA LYS A 204 12.45 20.86 -8.07
C LYS A 204 13.11 20.44 -6.76
N LEU A 205 12.37 19.75 -5.90
CA LEU A 205 12.82 19.25 -4.61
C LEU A 205 12.46 17.77 -4.47
N THR A 206 13.41 16.99 -3.99
CA THR A 206 13.18 15.60 -3.58
C THR A 206 12.81 15.58 -2.11
N LEU A 207 11.62 15.07 -1.78
CA LEU A 207 11.07 15.06 -0.43
C LEU A 207 10.82 13.64 0.05
N CYS A 208 10.95 13.44 1.36
CA CYS A 208 10.45 12.24 2.03
C CYS A 208 9.02 12.52 2.52
N VAL A 209 8.03 12.20 1.71
CA VAL A 209 6.62 12.44 2.00
C VAL A 209 6.12 11.35 2.93
N HIS A 210 5.69 11.75 4.14
CA HIS A 210 5.13 10.84 5.13
C HIS A 210 3.61 10.88 5.07
N ARG A 211 2.99 9.74 4.75
CA ARG A 211 1.54 9.57 4.78
C ARG A 211 1.17 8.60 5.90
N LYS A 212 0.33 9.05 6.83
CA LYS A 212 -0.18 8.25 7.93
C LYS A 212 -1.70 8.49 8.04
N GLY A 213 -2.48 7.49 7.64
CA GLY A 213 -3.92 7.65 7.41
C GLY A 213 -4.24 8.56 6.21
N ALA A 214 -3.33 8.66 5.25
CA ALA A 214 -3.50 9.47 4.04
C ALA A 214 -3.00 8.66 2.83
N THR A 215 -3.61 8.85 1.67
CA THR A 215 -3.37 8.03 0.47
C THR A 215 -2.65 8.86 -0.59
N ARG A 216 -1.86 8.24 -1.47
CA ARG A 216 -1.33 8.96 -2.64
C ARG A 216 -2.44 9.18 -3.68
N ALA A 217 -2.46 10.35 -4.29
CA ALA A 217 -3.53 10.84 -5.16
C ALA A 217 -2.94 11.59 -6.38
N PHE A 218 -2.11 10.90 -7.18
CA PHE A 218 -1.49 11.49 -8.37
C PHE A 218 -2.50 11.83 -9.49
N PRO A 219 -2.29 12.93 -10.22
CA PRO A 219 -3.22 13.43 -11.22
C PRO A 219 -3.14 12.68 -12.54
N ALA A 220 -4.16 12.85 -13.39
CA ALA A 220 -4.07 12.42 -14.78
C ALA A 220 -2.79 12.92 -15.46
N GLY A 221 -2.14 12.06 -16.25
CA GLY A 221 -0.88 12.32 -16.94
C GLY A 221 0.37 11.98 -16.13
N HIS A 222 0.27 11.72 -14.82
CA HIS A 222 1.44 11.42 -13.99
C HIS A 222 2.12 10.10 -14.44
N PRO A 223 3.45 10.07 -14.60
CA PRO A 223 4.17 8.90 -15.14
C PRO A 223 4.06 7.65 -14.26
N ASP A 224 3.99 7.84 -12.93
CA ASP A 224 3.92 6.74 -11.95
C ASP A 224 2.52 6.11 -11.82
N ILE A 225 1.54 6.57 -12.61
CA ILE A 225 0.22 5.95 -12.71
C ILE A 225 0.26 4.90 -13.82
N PRO A 226 -0.37 3.73 -13.61
CA PRO A 226 -0.50 2.72 -14.66
C PRO A 226 -1.13 3.29 -15.93
N ASP A 227 -0.66 2.84 -17.10
CA ASP A 227 -1.11 3.36 -18.41
C ASP A 227 -2.64 3.38 -18.53
N ILE A 228 -3.32 2.36 -18.00
CA ILE A 228 -4.78 2.21 -18.05
C ILE A 228 -5.56 3.27 -17.27
N TYR A 229 -4.91 3.94 -16.30
CA TYR A 229 -5.52 5.00 -15.48
C TYR A 229 -4.88 6.37 -15.73
N ARG A 230 -3.86 6.46 -16.58
CA ARG A 230 -3.12 7.71 -16.78
C ARG A 230 -4.01 8.84 -17.30
N ASN A 231 -5.06 8.54 -18.06
CA ASN A 231 -6.00 9.56 -18.56
C ASN A 231 -6.98 10.08 -17.49
N ILE A 232 -7.26 9.31 -16.43
CA ILE A 232 -8.25 9.66 -15.39
C ILE A 232 -7.61 10.09 -14.07
N GLY A 233 -6.34 9.76 -13.84
CA GLY A 233 -5.65 9.96 -12.57
C GLY A 233 -5.60 8.68 -11.73
N GLN A 234 -4.88 8.73 -10.61
CA GLN A 234 -4.67 7.56 -9.77
C GLN A 234 -5.97 7.19 -9.05
N PRO A 235 -6.45 5.94 -9.09
CA PRO A 235 -7.54 5.50 -8.21
C PRO A 235 -7.15 5.66 -6.74
N VAL A 236 -8.04 6.27 -5.96
CA VAL A 236 -7.90 6.48 -4.52
C VAL A 236 -8.99 5.68 -3.82
N LEU A 237 -8.60 4.67 -3.05
CA LEU A 237 -9.53 3.83 -2.31
C LEU A 237 -9.70 4.39 -0.89
N ILE A 238 -10.92 4.76 -0.53
CA ILE A 238 -11.25 5.38 0.75
C ILE A 238 -12.17 4.42 1.51
N PRO A 239 -11.59 3.52 2.34
CA PRO A 239 -12.39 2.65 3.19
C PRO A 239 -13.10 3.47 4.26
N GLY A 240 -14.40 3.19 4.47
CA GLY A 240 -15.11 3.64 5.65
C GLY A 240 -14.73 2.84 6.91
N ASP A 241 -15.49 3.06 7.99
CA ASP A 241 -15.53 2.09 9.09
C ASP A 241 -16.25 0.82 8.63
N MET A 242 -16.02 -0.30 9.33
CA MET A 242 -16.67 -1.58 9.01
C MET A 242 -18.21 -1.42 8.93
N GLY A 243 -18.79 -1.84 7.81
CA GLY A 243 -20.22 -1.70 7.53
C GLY A 243 -20.70 -0.29 7.19
N ARG A 244 -19.80 0.64 6.87
CA ARG A 244 -20.12 1.99 6.37
C ARG A 244 -19.76 2.10 4.88
N CYS A 245 -20.12 3.22 4.27
CA CYS A 245 -19.80 3.49 2.87
C CYS A 245 -18.29 3.61 2.67
N SER A 246 -17.79 2.97 1.61
CA SER A 246 -16.47 3.20 1.04
C SER A 246 -16.60 4.01 -0.25
N TYR A 247 -15.53 4.70 -0.65
CA TYR A 247 -15.50 5.48 -1.90
C TYR A 247 -14.29 5.11 -2.75
N VAL A 248 -14.48 5.20 -4.07
CA VAL A 248 -13.40 5.23 -5.05
C VAL A 248 -13.36 6.64 -5.61
N ALA A 249 -12.22 7.31 -5.45
CA ALA A 249 -11.96 8.66 -5.96
C ALA A 249 -10.77 8.64 -6.93
N LEU A 250 -10.42 9.80 -7.46
CA LEU A 250 -9.28 9.98 -8.37
C LEU A 250 -8.34 11.06 -7.86
N GLY A 251 -7.05 10.86 -8.08
CA GLY A 251 -6.04 11.89 -7.85
C GLY A 251 -6.20 13.07 -8.80
N THR A 252 -5.80 14.26 -8.32
CA THR A 252 -6.07 15.52 -9.03
C THR A 252 -4.86 16.45 -9.03
N GLU A 253 -4.84 17.38 -9.98
CA GLU A 253 -3.82 18.45 -10.02
C GLU A 253 -3.87 19.34 -8.77
N LEU A 254 -5.04 19.44 -8.14
CA LEU A 254 -5.18 20.17 -6.87
C LEU A 254 -4.41 19.47 -5.76
N ALA A 255 -4.49 18.14 -5.67
CA ALA A 255 -3.70 17.37 -4.70
C ALA A 255 -2.20 17.59 -4.88
N MET A 256 -1.70 17.65 -6.13
CA MET A 256 -0.27 17.95 -6.37
C MET A 256 0.15 19.33 -5.88
N LYS A 257 -0.74 20.32 -5.98
CA LYS A 257 -0.45 21.71 -5.60
C LYS A 257 -0.56 21.94 -4.09
N GLU A 258 -1.52 21.30 -3.43
CA GLU A 258 -1.88 21.62 -2.05
C GLU A 258 -1.39 20.58 -1.03
N THR A 259 -1.26 19.32 -1.41
CA THR A 259 -1.10 18.20 -0.46
C THR A 259 -0.01 17.20 -0.85
N PHE A 260 0.91 17.59 -1.75
CA PHE A 260 1.95 16.69 -2.27
C PHE A 260 1.36 15.43 -2.93
N GLY A 261 0.29 15.60 -3.69
CA GLY A 261 -0.42 14.49 -4.34
C GLY A 261 -0.98 13.51 -3.32
N SER A 262 -1.65 14.02 -2.28
CA SER A 262 -2.30 13.21 -1.24
C SER A 262 -3.77 13.56 -1.07
#